data_AF-A0A968I9P8-F1
#
_entry.id   AF-A0A968I9P8-F1
#
_cell.length_a   1.000
_cell.length_b   1.000
_cell.length_c   1.000
_cell.angle_alpha   90.00
_cell.angle_beta   90.00
_cell.angle_gamma   90.00
#
_symmetry.space_group_name_H-M   'P 1'
#
loop_
_entity.id
_entity.type
_entity.pdbx_description
1 polymer ?
#
loop_
_entity_poly.entity_id
_entity_poly.type
_entity_poly.pdbx_seq_one_letter_code
_entity_poly.pdbx_strand_id
1 'polypeptide(L)' 'MQKQVIGVGLMLVPLALLWFMGRRGVYSLTFGLYGLSLLLLVAVGVIGVEVNGNRNWFQLPGFNFNLWSSASSR' A
#
# COMPACT_ATOMS: atom_id res chain seq x y z
N MET A 1 19.89 -4.35 -7.11
CA MET A 1 19.46 -3.51 -8.25
C MET A 1 18.18 -4.03 -8.94
N GLN A 2 18.04 -5.33 -9.25
CA GLN A 2 16.86 -5.88 -9.95
C GLN A 2 15.50 -5.59 -9.27
N LYS A 3 15.40 -5.71 -7.94
CA LYS A 3 14.15 -5.43 -7.19
C LYS A 3 13.67 -3.98 -7.29
N GLN A 4 14.59 -3.02 -7.42
CA GLN A 4 14.26 -1.60 -7.56
C GLN A 4 13.67 -1.31 -8.94
N VAL A 5 14.22 -1.91 -10.00
CA VAL A 5 13.70 -1.77 -11.36
C VAL A 5 12.29 -2.34 -11.47
N ILE A 6 12.04 -3.51 -10.86
CA ILE A 6 10.69 -4.11 -10.79
C ILE A 6 9.73 -3.20 -10.02
N GLY A 7 10.17 -2.64 -8.89
CA GLY A 7 9.37 -1.69 -8.11
C GLY A 7 8.98 -0.45 -8.90
N VAL A 8 9.91 0.14 -9.65
CA VAL A 8 9.66 1.30 -10.51
C VAL A 8 8.66 0.96 -11.62
N GLY A 9 8.84 -0.18 -12.30
CA GLY A 9 7.89 -0.65 -13.31
C GLY A 9 6.48 -0.86 -12.74
N LEU A 10 6.38 -1.45 -11.54
CA LEU A 10 5.10 -1.67 -10.87
C LEU A 10 4.40 -0.36 -10.49
N MET A 11 5.13 0.72 -10.19
CA MET A 11 4.53 2.03 -9.87
C MET A 11 3.87 2.69 -11.08
N LEU A 12 4.30 2.37 -12.30
CA LEU A 12 3.69 2.94 -13.51
C LEU A 12 2.24 2.46 -13.71
N VAL A 13 1.91 1.26 -13.22
CA VAL A 13 0.57 0.67 -13.34
C VAL A 13 -0.51 1.49 -12.64
N PRO A 14 -0.44 1.77 -11.31
CA PRO A 14 -1.43 2.59 -10.64
C PRO A 14 -1.45 4.04 -11.17
N LEU A 15 -0.31 4.59 -11.60
CA LEU A 15 -0.26 5.92 -12.22
C LEU A 15 -1.02 5.96 -13.54
N ALA A 16 -0.83 4.96 -14.40
CA ALA A 16 -1.57 4.84 -15.66
C ALA A 16 -3.08 4.66 -15.38
N LEU A 17 -3.46 3.80 -14.42
CA LEU A 17 -4.86 3.60 -14.04
C LEU A 17 -5.51 4.91 -13.56
N LEU A 18 -4.83 5.66 -12.70
CA LEU A 18 -5.32 6.97 -12.22
C LEU A 18 -5.42 7.99 -13.36
N TRP A 19 -4.46 7.98 -14.28
CA TRP A 19 -4.46 8.86 -15.46
C TRP A 19 -5.66 8.60 -16.37
N PHE A 20 -5.97 7.33 -16.68
CA PHE A 20 -7.10 6.96 -17.53
C PHE A 20 -8.46 7.15 -16.84
N MET A 21 -8.56 6.95 -15.52
CA MET A 21 -9.81 7.13 -14.78
C MET A 21 -10.29 8.59 -14.72
N GLY A 22 -9.38 9.55 -14.83
CA GLY A 22 -9.68 10.98 -14.72
C GLY A 22 -10.22 11.39 -13.34
N ARG A 23 -10.46 12.70 -13.14
CA ARG A 23 -10.83 13.25 -11.83
C ARG A 23 -12.09 12.62 -11.24
N ARG A 24 -13.17 12.50 -12.02
CA ARG A 24 -14.46 12.00 -11.52
C ARG A 24 -14.39 10.55 -11.03
N GLY A 25 -13.65 9.69 -11.74
CA GLY A 25 -13.45 8.29 -11.32
C GLY A 25 -12.62 8.20 -10.05
N VAL A 26 -11.60 9.04 -9.90
CA VAL A 26 -10.78 9.05 -8.67
C VAL A 26 -11.63 9.45 -7.47
N TYR A 27 -12.48 10.48 -7.61
CA TYR A 27 -13.35 10.93 -6.51
C TYR A 27 -14.40 9.90 -6.10
N SER A 28 -14.93 9.10 -7.04
CA SER A 28 -15.89 8.05 -6.69
C SER A 28 -15.23 6.90 -5.91
N LEU A 29 -13.94 6.63 -6.14
CA LEU A 29 -13.18 5.64 -5.39
C LEU A 29 -12.75 6.12 -4.00
N THR A 30 -12.76 7.42 -3.72
CA THR A 30 -12.26 7.98 -2.44
C THR A 30 -12.88 7.29 -1.23
N PHE A 31 -14.21 7.16 -1.19
CA PHE A 31 -14.88 6.55 -0.04
C PHE A 31 -14.56 5.05 0.08
N GLY A 32 -14.48 4.34 -1.05
CA GLY A 32 -14.09 2.93 -1.09
C GLY A 32 -12.65 2.70 -0.62
N LEU A 33 -11.71 3.50 -1.11
CA LEU A 33 -10.30 3.44 -0.70
C LEU A 33 -10.12 3.82 0.78
N TYR A 34 -10.90 4.78 1.26
CA TYR A 34 -10.92 5.13 2.68
C TYR A 34 -11.40 3.95 3.54
N GLY A 35 -12.54 3.35 3.19
CA GLY A 35 -13.02 2.14 3.89
C GLY A 35 -12.03 0.99 3.84
N LEU A 36 -11.41 0.74 2.67
CA LEU A 36 -10.37 -0.27 2.50
C LEU A 36 -9.17 0.01 3.42
N SER A 37 -8.74 1.27 3.55
CA SER A 37 -7.63 1.65 4.42
C SER A 37 -7.90 1.35 5.90
N LEU A 38 -9.13 1.58 6.36
CA LEU A 38 -9.55 1.25 7.73
C LEU A 38 -9.61 -0.25 7.94
N LEU A 39 -10.12 -1.01 6.98
CA LEU A 39 -10.12 -2.47 7.03
C LEU A 39 -8.70 -3.04 7.07
N LEU A 40 -7.79 -2.51 6.27
CA LEU A 40 -6.38 -2.88 6.29
C LEU A 40 -5.72 -2.52 7.63
N LEU A 41 -6.08 -1.38 8.22
CA LEU A 41 -5.58 -0.99 9.53
C LEU A 41 -6.04 -1.95 10.63
N VAL A 42 -7.29 -2.39 10.61
CA VAL A 42 -7.76 -3.41 11.55
C VAL A 42 -7.10 -4.76 11.25
N ALA A 43 -6.99 -5.13 9.97
CA ALA A 43 -6.40 -6.39 9.55
C ALA A 43 -4.92 -6.52 9.94
N VAL A 44 -4.13 -5.44 9.86
CA VAL A 44 -2.71 -5.50 10.24
C VAL A 44 -2.53 -5.75 11.73
N GLY A 45 -3.48 -5.32 12.56
CA GLY A 45 -3.48 -5.68 13.98
C GLY A 45 -3.62 -7.19 14.23
N VAL A 46 -4.39 -7.88 13.37
CA VAL A 46 -4.68 -9.31 13.52
C VAL A 46 -3.63 -10.19 12.84
N ILE A 47 -3.37 -9.94 11.55
CA ILE A 47 -2.53 -10.80 10.69
C ILE A 47 -1.20 -10.14 10.29
N GLY A 48 -0.93 -8.93 10.77
CA GLY A 48 0.31 -8.22 10.47
C GLY A 48 1.51 -8.85 11.15
N VAL A 49 2.66 -8.72 10.50
CA VAL A 49 3.96 -9.13 11.01
C VAL A 49 4.63 -7.93 11.68
N GLU A 50 5.32 -8.23 12.77
CA GLU A 50 6.09 -7.24 13.51
C GLU A 50 7.49 -7.10 12.91
N VAL A 51 7.85 -5.88 12.57
CA VAL A 51 9.19 -5.52 12.05
C VAL A 51 9.67 -4.31 12.84
N ASN A 52 10.86 -4.39 13.42
CA ASN A 52 11.44 -3.32 14.25
C ASN A 52 10.52 -2.87 15.41
N GLY A 53 9.83 -3.81 16.07
CA GLY A 53 8.97 -3.50 17.22
C GLY A 53 7.62 -2.87 16.87
N ASN A 54 7.26 -2.82 15.58
CA ASN A 54 5.98 -2.29 15.12
C ASN A 54 5.24 -3.31 14.23
N ARG A 55 3.97 -3.58 14.55
CA ARG A 55 3.10 -4.49 13.79
C ARG A 55 2.32 -3.71 12.73
N ASN A 56 2.97 -3.45 11.60
CA ASN A 56 2.41 -2.66 10.49
C ASN A 56 2.70 -3.25 9.09
N TRP A 57 3.28 -4.45 9.02
CA TRP A 57 3.62 -5.11 7.77
C TRP A 57 2.66 -6.24 7.43
N PHE A 58 2.23 -6.31 6.18
CA PHE A 58 1.72 -7.53 5.58
C PHE A 58 2.84 -8.16 4.76
N GLN A 59 3.29 -9.33 5.20
CA GLN A 59 4.35 -10.09 4.54
C GLN A 59 3.74 -11.34 3.91
N LEU A 60 3.62 -11.33 2.59
CA LEU A 60 3.12 -12.42 1.77
C LEU A 60 4.26 -12.93 0.87
N PRO A 61 4.23 -14.19 0.40
CA PRO A 61 5.25 -14.69 -0.51
C PRO A 61 5.34 -13.82 -1.78
N GLY A 62 6.46 -13.10 -1.93
CA GLY A 62 6.70 -12.20 -3.07
C GLY A 62 6.04 -10.81 -2.99
N PHE A 63 5.29 -10.51 -1.93
CA PHE A 63 4.61 -9.22 -1.76
C PHE A 63 4.76 -8.69 -0.33
N ASN A 64 5.30 -7.48 -0.21
CA ASN A 64 5.41 -6.78 1.06
C ASN A 64 4.64 -5.47 0.98
N PHE A 65 3.72 -5.27 1.91
CA PHE A 65 2.98 -4.02 2.03
C PHE A 65 3.12 -3.48 3.44
N ASN A 66 3.57 -2.24 3.53
CA ASN A 66 3.64 -1.51 4.79
C ASN A 66 2.54 -0.46 4.80
N LEU A 67 1.72 -0.49 5.85
CA LEU A 67 0.62 0.45 6.03
C LEU A 67 1.11 1.86 6.42
N TRP A 68 2.31 1.97 7.00
CA TRP A 68 2.81 3.23 7.55
C TRP A 68 4.25 3.54 7.12
N SER A 69 4.43 4.57 6.29
CA SER A 69 5.70 4.87 5.61
C SER A 69 6.62 5.87 6.33
N SER A 70 6.29 6.38 7.53
CA SER A 70 6.93 7.59 8.11
C SER A 70 7.81 7.43 9.36
N ALA A 71 8.09 6.25 9.93
CA ALA A 71 9.16 6.14 10.93
C ALA A 71 9.95 4.85 10.92
N SER A 72 10.89 4.82 9.99
CA SER A 72 12.19 4.21 10.22
C SER A 72 13.29 5.28 10.37
N SER A 73 12.96 6.44 10.94
CA SER A 73 13.88 7.56 11.19
C SER A 73 14.02 7.82 12.69
N ARG A 74 14.34 6.77 13.46
CA ARG A 74 15.00 6.86 14.77
C ARG A 74 15.84 5.61 14.94
#